data_AF-A0A2E9RX40-F1
#
_entry.id   AF-A0A2E9RX40-F1
#
_cell.length_a   1.000
_cell.length_b   1.000
_cell.length_c   1.000
_cell.angle_alpha   90.00
_cell.angle_beta   90.00
_cell.angle_gamma   90.00
#
_symmetry.space_group_name_H-M   'P 1'
#
loop_
_entity.id
_entity.type
_entity.pdbx_description
1 polymer ?
#
loop_
_entity_poly.entity_id
_entity_poly.type
_entity_poly.pdbx_seq_one_letter_code
_entity_poly.pdbx_strand_id
1 'polypeptide(L)'
;MKRFQAEESKDTPDLTPMIDVVFLLIVFFMVVAQQMSEQYVELEQMAVASRSAVKESPPPRTIITIDDTPDGQKFYWGEKIIDLEQVGFYVSKHPEWKVFLRVHPK
;
A
#
# COMPACT_ATOMS: atom_id res chain seq x y z
N MET A 1 47.06 -15.72 -66.60
CA MET A 1 45.63 -15.53 -66.31
C MET A 1 45.43 -15.42 -64.80
N LYS A 2 44.42 -14.63 -64.40
CA LYS A 2 44.13 -13.99 -63.10
C LYS A 2 44.54 -14.75 -61.82
N ARG A 3 45.21 -14.04 -60.90
CA ARG A 3 45.39 -14.42 -59.48
C ARG A 3 44.05 -14.28 -58.76
N PHE A 4 43.62 -15.33 -58.08
CA PHE A 4 42.45 -15.31 -57.20
C PHE A 4 42.82 -14.52 -55.93
N GLN A 5 42.07 -13.47 -55.62
CA GLN A 5 42.18 -12.72 -54.37
C GLN A 5 41.08 -13.26 -53.45
N ALA A 6 41.46 -13.80 -52.29
CA ALA A 6 40.49 -14.21 -51.28
C ALA A 6 39.85 -12.96 -50.68
N GLU A 7 38.52 -12.93 -50.62
CA GLU A 7 37.81 -11.87 -49.89
C GLU A 7 38.11 -12.02 -48.40
N GLU A 8 38.59 -10.94 -47.77
CA GLU A 8 38.72 -10.86 -46.32
C GLU A 8 37.30 -10.94 -45.72
N SER A 9 36.93 -12.12 -45.23
CA SER A 9 35.73 -12.30 -44.43
C SER A 9 35.84 -11.41 -43.20
N LYS A 10 34.91 -10.47 -43.09
CA LYS A 10 34.75 -9.56 -41.95
C LYS A 10 34.21 -10.36 -40.75
N ASP A 11 35.04 -11.23 -40.21
CA ASP A 11 34.71 -12.26 -39.21
C ASP A 11 34.84 -11.77 -37.76
N THR A 12 35.03 -10.46 -37.57
CA THR A 12 34.99 -9.83 -36.24
C THR A 12 33.55 -9.42 -35.94
N PRO A 13 32.89 -9.98 -34.91
CA PRO A 13 31.57 -9.53 -34.50
C PRO A 13 31.61 -8.03 -34.20
N ASP A 14 30.62 -7.28 -34.70
CA ASP A 14 30.54 -5.84 -34.48
C ASP A 14 30.29 -5.60 -32.98
N LEU A 15 31.28 -5.01 -32.31
CA LEU A 15 31.22 -4.73 -30.87
C LEU A 15 30.43 -3.45 -30.57
N THR A 16 30.23 -2.59 -31.56
CA THR A 16 29.52 -1.30 -31.41
C THR A 16 28.08 -1.50 -30.93
N PRO A 17 27.28 -2.41 -31.52
CA PRO A 17 25.93 -2.72 -31.04
C PRO A 17 25.91 -3.42 -29.69
N MET A 18 26.92 -4.25 -29.37
CA MET A 18 26.98 -4.97 -28.10
C MET A 18 27.29 -4.04 -26.92
N ILE A 19 28.20 -3.09 -27.13
CA ILE A 19 28.54 -2.06 -26.13
C ILE A 19 27.34 -1.17 -25.85
N ASP A 20 26.58 -0.79 -26.88
CA ASP A 20 25.39 0.07 -26.73
C ASP A 20 24.29 -0.61 -25.91
N VAL A 21 24.02 -1.90 -26.16
CA VAL A 21 23.05 -2.68 -25.38
C VAL A 21 23.46 -2.77 -23.91
N VAL A 22 24.74 -3.05 -23.62
CA VAL A 22 25.23 -3.14 -22.23
C VAL A 22 25.22 -1.76 -21.56
N PHE A 23 25.61 -0.70 -22.27
CA PHE A 23 25.60 0.67 -21.74
C PHE A 23 24.17 1.13 -21.41
N LEU A 24 23.22 0.87 -22.31
CA LEU A 24 21.81 1.15 -22.09
C LEU A 24 21.27 0.40 -20.86
N LEU A 25 21.64 -0.87 -20.69
CA LEU A 25 21.23 -1.65 -19.52
C LEU A 25 21.78 -1.05 -18.21
N ILE A 26 23.04 -0.62 -18.18
CA ILE A 26 23.65 -0.01 -16.99
C ILE A 26 22.93 1.30 -16.63
N VAL A 27 22.72 2.19 -17.60
CA VAL A 27 22.02 3.46 -17.36
C VAL A 27 20.57 3.22 -16.93
N PHE A 28 19.88 2.28 -17.57
CA PHE A 28 18.52 1.87 -17.19
C PHE A 28 18.46 1.40 -15.74
N PHE A 29 19.33 0.48 -15.33
CA PHE A 29 19.36 -0.02 -13.95
C PHE A 29 19.71 1.08 -12.94
N MET A 30 20.62 2.00 -13.30
CA MET A 30 20.96 3.14 -12.45
C MET A 30 19.76 4.05 -12.19
N VAL A 31 19.01 4.39 -13.24
CA VAL A 31 17.80 5.24 -13.15
C VAL A 31 16.68 4.54 -12.37
N VAL A 32 16.44 3.25 -12.64
CA VAL A 32 15.43 2.46 -11.92
C VAL A 32 15.78 2.34 -10.43
N ALA A 33 17.04 2.11 -10.08
CA ALA A 33 17.48 2.03 -8.69
C ALA A 33 17.28 3.36 -7.94
N GLN A 34 17.57 4.49 -8.58
CA GLN A 34 17.32 5.83 -8.03
C GLN A 34 15.82 6.07 -7.81
N GLN A 35 14.99 5.78 -8.81
CA GLN A 35 13.55 5.96 -8.73
C GLN A 35 12.91 5.09 -7.62
N MET A 36 13.38 3.84 -7.46
CA MET A 36 12.90 2.97 -6.38
C MET A 36 13.29 3.51 -5.00
N SER A 37 14.47 4.12 -4.86
CA SER A 37 14.90 4.71 -3.57
C SER A 37 14.07 5.94 -3.15
N GLU A 38 13.58 6.73 -4.10
CA GLU A 38 12.74 7.91 -3.84
C GLU A 38 11.30 7.56 -3.40
N GLN A 39 10.84 6.33 -3.64
CA GLN A 39 9.51 5.89 -3.22
C GLN A 39 9.44 5.44 -1.75
N TYR A 40 10.58 5.27 -1.09
CA TYR A 40 10.62 5.02 0.34
C TYR A 40 10.70 6.35 1.08
N VAL A 41 9.55 6.89 1.50
CA VAL A 41 9.52 7.95 2.49
C VAL A 41 10.16 7.39 3.76
N GLU A 42 11.31 7.94 4.18
CA GLU A 42 11.93 7.59 5.45
C GLU A 42 10.89 7.79 6.56
N LEU A 43 10.54 6.71 7.27
CA LEU A 43 9.55 6.74 8.36
C LEU A 43 9.92 7.75 9.46
N GLU A 44 11.21 8.05 9.57
CA GLU A 44 11.81 9.04 10.46
C GLU A 44 11.40 10.48 10.12
N GLN A 45 11.07 10.76 8.85
CA GLN A 45 10.60 12.07 8.39
C GLN A 45 9.08 12.22 8.48
N MET A 46 8.36 11.14 8.79
CA MET A 46 6.93 11.24 9.06
C MET A 46 6.75 12.01 10.38
N ALA A 47 5.93 13.06 10.34
CA ALA A 47 5.59 13.82 11.53
C ALA A 47 4.90 12.89 12.55
N VAL A 48 5.66 12.42 13.54
CA VAL A 48 5.07 11.83 14.74
C VAL A 48 4.27 12.94 15.39
N ALA A 49 2.97 12.72 15.56
CA ALA A 49 2.11 13.67 16.25
C ALA A 49 2.50 13.71 17.74
N SER A 50 3.55 14.45 18.09
CA SER A 50 4.08 14.59 19.47
C SER A 50 3.05 15.18 20.44
N ARG A 51 1.94 15.71 19.93
CA ARG A 51 0.79 16.23 20.69
C ARG A 51 -0.49 15.44 20.45
N SER A 52 -0.42 14.28 19.81
CA SER A 52 -1.54 13.34 19.83
C SER A 52 -1.63 12.80 21.25
N ALA A 53 -2.45 13.45 22.06
CA ALA A 53 -2.91 12.92 23.32
C ALA A 53 -3.84 11.74 22.99
N VAL A 54 -3.29 10.66 22.44
CA VAL A 54 -3.94 9.36 22.51
C VAL A 54 -3.96 9.05 23.99
N LYS A 55 -5.05 9.40 24.65
CA LYS A 55 -5.30 9.02 26.04
C LYS A 55 -5.07 7.51 26.09
N GLU A 56 -4.05 7.06 26.81
CA GLU A 56 -3.63 5.64 26.88
C GLU A 56 -4.80 4.71 27.21
N SER A 57 -5.81 5.23 27.90
CA SER A 57 -7.13 4.62 27.98
C SER A 57 -8.19 5.64 27.55
N PRO A 58 -8.85 5.45 26.39
CA PRO A 58 -10.11 6.13 26.14
C PRO A 58 -11.10 5.75 27.25
N PRO A 59 -11.99 6.67 27.67
CA PRO A 59 -13.05 6.32 28.60
C PRO A 59 -13.91 5.20 28.00
N PRO A 60 -14.45 4.31 28.85
CA PRO A 60 -15.26 3.20 28.38
C PRO A 60 -16.47 3.72 27.60
N ARG A 61 -16.75 3.06 26.48
CA ARG A 61 -17.76 3.47 25.50
C ARG A 61 -18.28 2.26 24.75
N THR A 62 -19.55 2.33 24.38
CA THR A 62 -20.18 1.37 23.48
C THR A 62 -20.06 1.92 22.07
N ILE A 63 -19.46 1.17 21.15
CA ILE A 63 -19.38 1.54 19.74
C ILE A 63 -20.28 0.60 18.96
N ILE A 64 -21.27 1.16 18.27
CA ILE A 64 -22.10 0.45 17.29
C ILE A 64 -21.64 0.89 15.91
N THR A 65 -21.17 -0.05 15.10
CA THR A 65 -20.78 0.20 13.71
C THR A 65 -21.89 -0.25 12.78
N ILE A 66 -22.26 0.59 11.82
CA ILE A 66 -23.17 0.30 10.74
C ILE A 66 -22.35 0.29 9.46
N ASP A 67 -22.40 -0.83 8.75
CA ASP A 67 -21.73 -1.01 7.48
C ASP A 67 -22.74 -1.36 6.40
N ASP A 68 -22.71 -0.62 5.29
CA ASP A 68 -23.57 -0.87 4.13
C ASP A 68 -22.83 -1.84 3.19
N THR A 69 -23.06 -3.14 3.38
CA THR A 69 -22.48 -4.17 2.52
C THR A 69 -23.38 -4.47 1.31
N PRO A 70 -22.86 -5.06 0.22
CA PRO A 70 -23.68 -5.46 -0.93
C PRO A 70 -24.83 -6.42 -0.57
N ASP A 71 -24.68 -7.18 0.51
CA ASP A 71 -25.69 -8.11 1.04
C ASP A 71 -26.76 -7.42 1.92
N GLY A 72 -26.61 -6.11 2.16
CA GLY A 72 -27.45 -5.32 3.06
C GLY A 72 -26.67 -4.67 4.20
N GLN A 73 -27.40 -3.95 5.04
CA GLN A 73 -26.84 -3.24 6.18
C GLN A 73 -26.51 -4.21 7.32
N LYS A 74 -25.26 -4.19 7.79
CA LYS A 74 -24.76 -5.03 8.89
C LYS A 74 -24.44 -4.15 10.10
N PHE A 75 -24.78 -4.64 11.29
CA PHE A 75 -24.54 -3.97 12.56
C PHE A 75 -23.48 -4.72 13.37
N TYR A 76 -22.60 -3.98 14.04
CA TYR A 76 -21.51 -4.55 14.82
C TYR A 76 -21.41 -3.89 16.20
N TRP A 77 -21.13 -4.69 17.21
CA TRP A 77 -20.68 -4.25 18.53
C TRP A 77 -19.25 -4.75 18.75
N GLY A 78 -18.28 -3.85 18.64
CA GLY A 78 -16.87 -4.22 18.52
C GLY A 78 -16.64 -5.07 17.27
N GLU A 79 -16.12 -6.28 17.43
CA GLU A 79 -15.87 -7.25 16.34
C GLU A 79 -17.07 -8.18 16.09
N LYS A 80 -18.10 -8.13 16.94
CA LYS A 80 -19.25 -9.04 16.87
C LYS A 80 -20.36 -8.47 15.99
N ILE A 81 -20.80 -9.27 15.00
CA ILE A 81 -22.01 -8.98 14.22
C ILE A 81 -23.25 -9.18 15.10
N ILE A 82 -24.14 -8.20 15.07
CA ILE A 82 -25.41 -8.20 15.83
C ILE A 82 -26.57 -7.83 14.92
N ASP A 83 -27.78 -8.20 15.32
CA ASP A 83 -29.00 -7.73 14.67
C ASP A 83 -29.46 -6.38 15.23
N LEU A 84 -30.27 -5.64 14.47
CA LEU A 84 -30.82 -4.35 14.89
C LEU A 84 -31.58 -4.45 16.23
N GLU A 85 -32.35 -5.52 16.43
CA GLU A 85 -33.10 -5.76 17.67
C GLU A 85 -32.19 -5.96 18.89
N GLN A 86 -30.97 -6.46 18.67
CA GLN A 86 -30.00 -6.72 19.73
C GLN A 86 -29.24 -5.45 20.15
N VAL A 87 -29.25 -4.39 19.34
CA VAL A 87 -28.54 -3.13 19.64
C VAL A 87 -28.95 -2.59 21.02
N GLY A 88 -30.26 -2.57 21.31
CA GLY A 88 -30.77 -2.11 22.61
C GLY A 88 -30.25 -2.93 23.80
N PHE A 89 -30.11 -4.25 23.61
CA PHE A 89 -29.54 -5.14 24.63
C PHE A 89 -28.06 -4.85 24.90
N TYR A 90 -27.25 -4.61 23.86
CA TYR A 90 -25.83 -4.30 24.05
C TYR A 90 -25.59 -2.90 24.60
N VAL A 91 -26.42 -1.93 24.22
CA VAL A 91 -26.37 -0.57 24.79
C VAL A 91 -26.75 -0.58 26.26
N SER A 92 -27.75 -1.38 26.66
CA SER A 92 -28.20 -1.44 28.05
C SER A 92 -27.26 -2.19 29.01
N LYS A 93 -26.26 -2.92 28.49
CA LYS A 93 -25.24 -3.57 29.33
C LYS A 93 -24.42 -2.59 30.18
N HIS A 94 -24.20 -1.38 29.64
CA HIS A 94 -23.42 -0.33 30.28
C HIS A 94 -24.13 1.01 30.12
N PRO A 95 -25.20 1.26 30.91
CA PRO A 95 -26.02 2.47 30.79
C PRO A 95 -25.25 3.76 31.07
N GLU A 96 -24.12 3.67 31.78
CA GLU A 96 -23.23 4.78 32.09
C GLU A 96 -22.24 5.11 30.96
N TRP A 97 -22.11 4.24 29.95
CA TRP A 97 -21.18 4.44 28.84
C TRP A 97 -21.78 5.35 27.78
N LYS A 98 -20.94 6.22 27.22
CA LYS A 98 -21.32 6.96 26.01
C LYS A 98 -21.43 5.98 24.85
N VAL A 99 -22.52 6.11 24.09
CA VAL A 99 -22.75 5.32 22.87
C VAL A 99 -22.27 6.13 21.68
N PHE A 100 -21.38 5.53 20.89
CA PHE A 100 -20.89 6.08 19.64
C PHE A 100 -21.44 5.26 18.48
N LEU A 101 -21.99 5.97 17.49
CA LEU A 101 -22.41 5.38 16.24
C LEU A 101 -21.35 5.66 15.19
N ARG A 102 -20.81 4.61 14.57
CA ARG A 102 -19.89 4.69 13.44
C ARG A 102 -20.62 4.22 12.20
N VAL A 103 -20.76 5.09 11.21
CA VAL A 103 -21.36 4.74 9.93
C VAL A 103 -20.26 4.77 8.89
N HIS A 104 -20.08 3.69 8.15
CA HIS A 104 -19.18 3.70 7.00
C HIS A 104 -19.85 4.45 5.84
N PRO A 105 -19.17 5.45 5.24
CA PRO A 105 -19.70 6.13 4.07
C PRO A 105 -19.80 5.15 2.89
N LYS A 106 -20.82 5.38 2.05
CA LYS A 106 -21.01 4.65 0.78
C LYS A 106 -19.92 4.96 -0.24
#